data_AF-A0A963I4D5-F1
#
_entry.id   AF-A0A963I4D5-F1
#
_cell.length_a   1.000
_cell.length_b   1.000
_cell.length_c   1.000
_cell.angle_alpha   90.00
_cell.angle_beta   90.00
_cell.angle_gamma   90.00
#
_symmetry.space_group_name_H-M   'P 1'
#
loop_
_entity.id
_entity.type
_entity.pdbx_description
1 polymer ?
#
loop_
_entity_poly.entity_id
_entity_poly.type
_entity_poly.pdbx_seq_one_letter_code
_entity_poly.pdbx_strand_id
1 'polypeptide(L)' 'NAFTAHVNVGFFRGAEIADPGGLLEGSGRFMRHVKLRPGADVDREALAALIETAYRDIRQREGPG' A
#
# COMPACT_ATOMS: atom_id res chain seq x y z
N ASN A 1 10.87 -5.40 4.66
CA ASN A 1 12.17 -4.78 5.01
C ASN A 1 11.94 -3.56 5.90
N ALA A 2 12.37 -3.64 7.15
CA ALA A 2 12.44 -2.48 8.05
C ALA A 2 13.86 -1.89 7.93
N PHE A 3 13.95 -0.64 7.49
CA PHE A 3 15.20 0.12 7.53
C PHE A 3 15.21 0.90 8.85
N THR A 4 16.37 1.16 9.43
CA THR A 4 16.54 1.75 10.78
C THR A 4 15.81 3.08 11.01
N ALA A 5 15.32 3.75 9.96
CA ALA A 5 14.57 5.01 10.03
C ALA A 5 13.16 4.97 9.42
N HIS A 6 12.72 3.87 8.80
CA HIS A 6 11.38 3.76 8.21
C HIS A 6 10.96 2.31 7.94
N VAL A 7 9.65 2.08 7.97
CA VAL A 7 9.01 0.84 7.56
C VAL A 7 8.31 1.08 6.23
N ASN A 8 8.43 0.14 5.30
CA ASN A 8 7.65 0.15 4.06
C ASN A 8 6.51 -0.86 4.18
N VAL A 9 5.28 -0.40 4.03
CA VAL A 9 4.10 -1.26 3.86
C VAL A 9 3.95 -1.53 2.37
N GLY A 10 4.28 -2.74 1.93
CA GLY A 10 4.26 -3.11 0.52
C GLY A 10 2.90 -3.66 0.07
N PHE A 11 2.45 -3.23 -1.11
CA PHE A 11 1.23 -3.68 -1.75
C PHE A 11 1.59 -4.41 -3.05
N PHE A 12 1.37 -5.73 -3.07
CA PHE A 12 1.48 -6.50 -4.30
C PHE A 12 0.40 -6.07 -5.29
N ARG A 13 0.79 -5.84 -6.55
CA ARG A 13 -0.05 -5.18 -7.57
C ARG A 13 -0.57 -3.79 -7.13
N GLY A 14 0.09 -3.13 -6.19
CA GLY A 14 -0.27 -1.77 -5.78
C GLY A 14 -0.21 -0.73 -6.92
N ALA A 15 0.45 -1.02 -8.04
CA ALA A 15 0.39 -0.16 -9.23
C ALA A 15 -0.96 -0.21 -9.96
N GLU A 16 -1.83 -1.17 -9.62
CA GLU A 16 -3.12 -1.43 -10.27
C GLU A 16 -4.32 -1.01 -9.39
N ILE A 17 -4.09 -0.55 -8.15
CA ILE A 17 -5.14 -0.12 -7.22
C ILE A 17 -5.27 1.41 -7.20
N ALA A 18 -6.48 1.90 -6.91
CA ALA A 18 -6.71 3.33 -6.76
C ALA A 18 -6.04 3.87 -5.48
N ASP A 19 -5.40 5.04 -5.59
CA ASP A 19 -4.78 5.75 -4.48
C ASP A 19 -5.17 7.24 -4.50
N PRO A 20 -6.41 7.58 -4.09
CA PRO A 20 -6.85 8.98 -4.05
C PRO A 20 -6.05 9.84 -3.06
N GLY A 21 -5.46 9.21 -2.03
CA GLY A 21 -4.64 9.87 -1.03
C GLY A 21 -3.19 10.12 -1.47
N GLY A 22 -2.77 9.56 -2.61
CA GLY A 22 -1.43 9.73 -3.15
C GLY A 22 -0.31 9.19 -2.25
N LEU A 23 -0.60 8.18 -1.42
CA LEU A 23 0.37 7.63 -0.45
C LEU A 23 1.33 6.60 -1.07
N LEU A 24 0.98 6.02 -2.22
CA LEU A 24 1.73 4.95 -2.86
C LEU A 24 3.01 5.47 -3.54
N GLU A 25 4.15 5.05 -3.01
CA GLU A 25 5.47 5.27 -3.59
C GLU A 25 5.98 4.06 -4.40
N GLY A 26 6.89 4.33 -5.33
CA GLY A 26 7.65 3.33 -6.07
C GLY A 26 7.40 3.34 -7.57
N SER A 27 8.40 2.87 -8.34
CA SER A 27 8.39 2.82 -9.81
C SER A 27 8.37 1.39 -10.37
N GLY A 28 8.25 0.37 -9.50
CA GLY A 28 8.21 -1.03 -9.90
C GLY A 28 6.99 -1.34 -10.79
N ARG A 29 7.09 -2.39 -11.62
CA ARG A 29 6.03 -2.77 -12.57
C ARG A 29 4.68 -3.06 -11.89
N PHE A 30 4.70 -3.72 -10.73
CA PHE A 30 3.49 -4.12 -10.00
C PHE A 30 3.48 -3.63 -8.55
N MET A 31 4.65 -3.51 -7.92
CA MET A 31 4.76 -3.14 -6.52
C MET A 31 4.60 -1.63 -6.31
N ARG A 32 3.82 -1.28 -5.30
CA ARG A 32 3.85 0.03 -4.63
C ARG A 32 4.02 -0.16 -3.13
N HIS A 33 4.40 0.89 -2.43
CA HIS A 33 4.55 0.86 -0.97
C HIS A 33 4.22 2.21 -0.35
N VAL A 34 3.79 2.20 0.91
CA VAL A 34 3.73 3.42 1.73
C VAL A 34 4.94 3.43 2.66
N LYS A 35 5.67 4.54 2.71
CA LYS A 35 6.83 4.71 3.60
C LYS A 35 6.41 5.37 4.92
N LEU A 36 6.44 4.60 5.99
CA LEU A 36 6.14 5.07 7.34
C LEU A 36 7.43 5.42 8.08
N ARG A 37 7.51 6.63 8.62
CA ARG A 37 8.64 7.09 9.43
C ARG A 37 8.19 7.29 10.87
N PRO A 38 8.96 6.86 11.88
CA PRO A 38 8.69 7.22 13.26
C PRO A 38 8.60 8.74 13.43
N GLY A 39 7.56 9.22 14.10
CA GLY A 39 7.35 10.65 14.37
C GLY A 39 6.86 11.49 13.18
N ALA A 40 6.65 10.90 12.00
CA ALA A 40 5.95 11.56 10.90
C ALA A 40 4.47 11.22 10.96
N ASP A 41 3.62 12.22 10.77
CA ASP A 41 2.19 11.97 10.59
C ASP A 41 1.95 11.25 9.26
N VAL A 42 1.10 10.24 9.33
CA VAL A 42 0.55 9.54 8.18
C VAL A 42 -0.95 9.70 8.21
N ASP A 43 -1.54 9.91 7.04
CA ASP A 43 -2.98 9.85 6.90
C ASP A 43 -3.45 8.40 7.14
N ARG A 44 -3.99 8.18 8.34
CA ARG A 44 -4.43 6.85 8.80
C ARG A 44 -5.67 6.37 8.05
N GLU A 45 -6.55 7.29 7.65
CA GLU A 45 -7.78 6.94 6.93
C GLU A 45 -7.43 6.53 5.50
N ALA A 46 -6.58 7.31 4.82
CA ALA A 46 -6.10 6.96 3.49
C ALA A 46 -5.29 5.64 3.50
N LEU A 47 -4.46 5.41 4.52
CA LEU A 47 -3.73 4.15 4.66
C LEU A 47 -4.67 2.95 4.88
N ALA A 48 -5.71 3.11 5.71
CA ALA A 48 -6.70 2.06 5.93
C ALA A 48 -7.49 1.74 4.65
N ALA A 49 -7.89 2.78 3.90
CA ALA A 49 -8.58 2.63 2.61
C ALA A 49 -7.70 1.90 1.57
N LEU A 50 -6.39 2.15 1.55
CA LEU A 50 -5.44 1.43 0.69
C LEU A 50 -5.35 -0.06 1.06
N ILE A 51 -5.29 -0.38 2.34
CA ILE A 51 -5.28 -1.78 2.82
C ILE A 51 -6.56 -2.50 2.41
N GLU A 52 -7.71 -1.87 2.58
CA GLU A 52 -9.00 -2.45 2.18
C GLU A 52 -9.08 -2.65 0.66
N THR A 53 -8.64 -1.66 -0.13
CA THR A 53 -8.65 -1.74 -1.60
C THR A 53 -7.76 -2.87 -2.08
N ALA A 54 -6.55 -2.99 -1.55
CA ALA A 54 -5.62 -4.07 -1.90
C ALA A 54 -6.18 -5.44 -1.50
N TYR A 55 -6.82 -5.56 -0.34
CA TYR A 55 -7.46 -6.80 0.09
C TYR A 55 -8.59 -7.23 -0.85
N ARG A 56 -9.46 -6.29 -1.23
CA ARG A 56 -10.55 -6.55 -2.18
C ARG A 56 -10.03 -6.95 -3.56
N ASP A 57 -8.99 -6.27 -4.05
CA ASP A 57 -8.34 -6.57 -5.33
C ASP A 57 -7.77 -8.00 -5.37
N ILE A 58 -7.03 -8.40 -4.33
CA ILE A 58 -6.51 -9.77 -4.24
C ILE A 58 -7.67 -10.78 -4.20
N ARG A 59 -8.71 -10.54 -3.40
CA ARG A 59 -9.87 -11.45 -3.32
C ARG A 59 -10.62 -11.60 -4.64
N GLN A 60 -10.69 -10.56 -5.46
CA GLN A 60 -11.32 -10.63 -6.78
C GLN A 60 -10.49 -11.46 -7.76
N ARG A 61 -9.17 -11.44 -7.63
CA ARG A 61 -8.23 -12.12 -8.54
C ARG A 61 -8.02 -13.59 -8.20
N GLU A 62 -8.09 -13.96 -6.93
CA GLU A 62 -7.93 -15.35 -6.49
C GLU A 62 -9.15 -16.24 -6.83
N GLY A 63 -10.25 -15.66 -7.34
CA GLY A 63 -11.49 -16.38 -7.62
C GLY A 63 -12.17 -16.92 -6.35
N PRO A 64 -13.46 -17.32 -6.38
CA PRO A 64 -14.04 -18.08 -5.29
C PRO A 64 -13.34 -19.45 -5.25
N GLY A 65 -12.53 -19.67 -4.22
CA GLY A 65 -12.01 -21.01 -3.87
C GLY A 65 -13.13 -21.98 -3.51
#